data_AF-A0A257CVX4-F1
#
_entry.id   AF-A0A257CVX4-F1
#
_cell.length_a   1.000
_cell.length_b   1.000
_cell.length_c   1.000
_cell.angle_alpha   90.00
_cell.angle_beta   90.00
_cell.angle_gamma   90.00
#
_symmetry.space_group_name_H-M   'P 1'
#
loop_
_entity.id
_entity.type
_entity.pdbx_description
1 polymer ?
#
loop_
_entity_poly.entity_id
_entity_poly.type
_entity_poly.pdbx_seq_one_letter_code
_entity_poly.pdbx_strand_id
1 'polypeptide(L)'
;MQTSRDVSAKTRGARLEARISTEQKALFQQAATLSARTLSEFVVASAQEAATRIIQTHETIALTREEQIRFVSALLDAPAPNERLSQAAQQYRAQTGV
;
A
#
# COMPACT_ATOMS: atom_id res chain seq x y z
N MET A 1 26.75 2.75 31.22
CA MET A 1 25.84 1.89 30.44
C MET A 1 24.47 1.94 31.09
N GLN A 2 23.53 2.70 30.52
CA GLN A 2 22.13 2.63 30.94
C GLN A 2 21.27 2.58 29.68
N THR A 3 20.77 1.39 29.39
CA THR A 3 19.85 1.09 28.30
C THR A 3 18.45 1.53 28.72
N SER A 4 18.06 2.75 28.39
CA SER A 4 16.64 3.09 28.35
C SER A 4 16.17 2.85 26.91
N ARG A 5 15.69 1.62 26.65
CA ARG A 5 14.82 1.40 25.50
C ARG A 5 13.52 2.14 25.83
N ASP A 6 13.41 3.35 25.31
CA ASP A 6 12.13 4.03 25.20
C ASP A 6 11.31 3.27 24.17
N VAL A 7 10.67 2.19 24.61
CA VAL A 7 9.56 1.60 23.88
C VAL A 7 8.47 2.65 23.97
N SER A 8 8.44 3.54 22.98
CA SER A 8 7.30 4.40 22.70
C SER A 8 6.10 3.48 22.52
N ALA A 9 5.45 3.13 23.63
CA ALA A 9 4.20 2.42 23.67
C ALA A 9 3.26 3.22 22.78
N LYS A 10 2.87 2.65 21.62
CA LYS A 10 1.97 3.28 20.65
C LYS A 10 0.82 3.96 21.41
N THR A 11 0.90 5.28 21.57
CA THR A 11 -0.17 6.05 22.18
C THR A 11 -1.37 5.90 21.27
N ARG A 12 -2.37 5.11 21.69
CA ARG A 12 -3.65 4.95 20.99
C ARG A 12 -4.46 6.25 21.14
N GLY A 13 -3.98 7.31 20.50
CA GLY A 13 -4.55 8.66 20.61
C GLY A 13 -5.60 8.99 19.55
N ALA A 14 -5.61 8.25 18.44
CA ALA A 14 -6.58 8.44 17.36
C ALA A 14 -7.78 7.49 17.51
N ARG A 15 -8.98 8.00 17.21
CA ARG A 15 -10.23 7.22 17.22
C ARG A 15 -10.76 7.06 15.81
N LEU A 16 -11.25 5.85 15.52
CA LEU A 16 -12.01 5.55 14.30
C LEU A 16 -13.48 5.48 14.67
N GLU A 17 -14.27 6.44 14.20
CA GLU A 17 -15.72 6.48 14.43
C GLU A 17 -16.46 6.02 13.17
N ALA A 18 -17.31 5.01 13.32
CA ALA A 18 -18.17 4.52 12.24
C ALA A 18 -19.52 4.10 12.82
N ARG A 19 -20.60 4.49 12.13
CA ARG A 19 -21.94 3.97 12.41
C ARG A 19 -22.13 2.69 11.60
N ILE A 20 -22.61 1.64 12.27
CA ILE A 20 -22.90 0.34 11.67
C ILE A 20 -24.32 -0.07 12.01
N SER A 21 -24.94 -0.88 11.16
CA SER A 21 -26.23 -1.48 11.46
C SER A 21 -26.12 -2.54 12.56
N THR A 22 -27.26 -2.90 13.16
CA THR A 22 -27.33 -4.00 14.14
C THR A 22 -26.87 -5.32 13.54
N GLU A 23 -27.22 -5.57 12.28
CA GLU A 23 -26.83 -6.77 11.52
C GLU A 23 -25.31 -6.84 11.31
N GLN A 24 -24.68 -5.72 10.92
CA GLN A 24 -23.23 -5.62 10.80
C GLN A 24 -22.53 -5.87 12.13
N LYS A 25 -23.04 -5.29 13.22
CA LYS A 25 -22.49 -5.52 14.56
C LYS A 25 -22.55 -6.99 14.95
N ALA A 26 -23.67 -7.67 14.70
CA ALA A 26 -23.84 -9.09 14.99
C ALA A 26 -22.85 -9.95 14.18
N LEU A 27 -22.73 -9.68 12.89
CA LEU A 27 -21.79 -10.35 11.99
C LEU A 27 -20.34 -10.20 12.46
N PHE A 28 -19.91 -8.96 12.74
CA PHE A 28 -18.54 -8.69 13.19
C PHE A 28 -18.27 -9.31 14.57
N GLN A 29 -19.26 -9.32 15.46
CA GLN A 29 -19.12 -9.95 16.77
C GLN A 29 -18.93 -11.46 16.65
N GLN A 30 -19.69 -12.12 15.76
CA GLN A 30 -19.52 -13.54 15.49
C GLN A 30 -18.12 -13.84 14.94
N ALA A 31 -17.65 -13.06 13.96
CA ALA A 31 -16.31 -13.22 13.38
C ALA A 31 -15.19 -12.97 14.41
N ALA A 32 -15.37 -11.98 15.29
CA ALA A 32 -14.44 -11.71 16.38
C ALA A 32 -14.34 -12.87 17.37
N THR A 33 -15.47 -13.46 17.77
CA THR A 33 -15.53 -14.64 18.63
C THR A 33 -14.81 -15.83 18.00
N LEU A 34 -15.06 -16.11 16.71
CA LEU A 34 -14.38 -17.18 15.97
C LEU A 34 -12.87 -16.95 15.85
N SER A 35 -12.44 -15.69 15.84
CA SER A 35 -11.04 -15.29 15.78
C SER A 35 -10.37 -15.18 17.16
N ALA A 36 -11.08 -15.52 18.24
CA ALA A 36 -10.63 -15.35 19.63
C ALA A 36 -10.13 -13.93 19.96
N ARG A 37 -10.83 -12.91 19.43
CA ARG A 37 -10.51 -11.48 19.61
C ARG A 37 -11.72 -10.72 20.13
N THR A 38 -11.48 -9.58 20.77
CA THR A 38 -12.57 -8.62 21.02
C THR A 38 -13.08 -8.03 19.70
N LEU A 39 -14.31 -7.52 19.68
CA LEU A 39 -14.88 -6.88 18.48
C LEU A 39 -13.99 -5.72 17.98
N SER A 40 -13.48 -4.89 18.89
CA SER A 40 -12.62 -3.76 18.54
C SER A 40 -11.29 -4.22 17.93
N GLU A 41 -10.65 -5.25 18.50
CA GLU A 41 -9.41 -5.81 17.95
C GLU A 41 -9.64 -6.44 16.58
N PHE A 42 -10.75 -7.15 16.40
CA PHE A 42 -11.14 -7.72 15.12
C PHE A 42 -11.29 -6.62 14.06
N VAL A 43 -12.09 -5.59 14.33
CA VAL A 43 -12.34 -4.49 13.38
C VAL A 43 -11.05 -3.76 13.01
N VAL A 44 -10.20 -3.44 14.00
CA VAL A 44 -8.92 -2.75 13.73
C VAL A 44 -7.98 -3.64 12.91
N ALA A 45 -7.85 -4.93 13.26
CA ALA A 45 -6.99 -5.85 12.54
C ALA A 45 -7.48 -6.07 11.09
N SER A 46 -8.78 -6.28 10.89
CA SER A 46 -9.36 -6.46 9.56
C SER A 46 -9.24 -5.20 8.70
N ALA A 47 -9.45 -4.01 9.27
CA ALA A 47 -9.26 -2.75 8.56
C ALA A 47 -7.79 -2.55 8.17
N GLN A 48 -6.85 -2.87 9.07
CA GLN A 48 -5.41 -2.78 8.78
C GLN A 48 -5.01 -3.76 7.68
N GLU A 49 -5.49 -5.01 7.71
CA GLU A 49 -5.22 -6.01 6.69
C GLU A 49 -5.73 -5.56 5.32
N ALA A 50 -6.99 -5.12 5.25
CA ALA A 50 -7.59 -4.62 4.02
C ALA A 50 -6.82 -3.41 3.46
N ALA A 51 -6.50 -2.44 4.32
CA ALA A 51 -5.72 -1.26 3.93
C ALA A 51 -4.33 -1.65 3.39
N THR A 52 -3.63 -2.53 4.09
CA THR A 52 -2.30 -3.01 3.68
C THR A 52 -2.35 -3.68 2.31
N ARG A 53 -3.34 -4.57 2.10
CA ARG A 53 -3.52 -5.26 0.82
C ARG A 53 -3.82 -4.30 -0.32
N ILE A 54 -4.69 -3.30 -0.10
CA ILE A 54 -5.04 -2.30 -1.12
C ILE A 54 -3.82 -1.47 -1.50
N ILE A 55 -3.06 -0.99 -0.51
CA ILE A 55 -1.83 -0.21 -0.72
C ILE A 55 -0.82 -1.04 -1.51
N GLN A 56 -0.54 -2.27 -1.07
CA GLN A 56 0.39 -3.17 -1.77
C GLN A 56 -0.01 -3.41 -3.23
N THR A 57 -1.31 -3.58 -3.49
CA THR A 57 -1.83 -3.80 -4.85
C THR A 57 -1.61 -2.58 -5.75
N HIS A 58 -1.67 -1.36 -5.22
CA HIS A 58 -1.48 -0.13 -6.01
C HIS A 58 -0.02 0.29 -6.12
N GLU A 59 0.82 -0.03 -5.14
CA GLU A 59 2.21 0.41 -5.09
C GLU A 59 3.21 -0.64 -5.61
N THR A 60 2.78 -1.89 -5.78
CA THR A 60 3.66 -2.97 -6.24
C THR A 60 3.34 -3.37 -7.68
N ILE A 61 4.36 -3.37 -8.53
CA ILE A 61 4.29 -3.96 -9.87
C ILE A 61 4.77 -5.41 -9.76
N ALA A 62 3.84 -6.37 -9.88
CA ALA A 62 4.17 -7.78 -9.93
C ALA A 62 4.57 -8.17 -11.36
N LEU A 63 5.84 -8.51 -11.57
CA LEU A 63 6.37 -8.93 -12.86
C LEU A 63 6.56 -10.45 -12.89
N THR A 64 6.17 -11.09 -14.00
CA THR A 64 6.56 -12.46 -14.33
C THR A 64 8.09 -12.56 -14.48
N ARG A 65 8.64 -13.78 -14.50
CA ARG A 65 10.09 -13.96 -14.65
C ARG A 65 10.62 -13.34 -15.94
N GLU A 66 9.89 -13.46 -17.04
CA GLU A 66 10.25 -12.87 -18.33
C GLU A 66 10.26 -11.34 -18.25
N GLU A 67 9.24 -10.75 -17.65
CA GLU A 67 9.15 -9.30 -17.47
C GLU A 67 10.22 -8.76 -16.52
N GLN A 68 10.58 -9.50 -15.47
CA GLN A 68 11.71 -9.13 -14.60
C GLN A 68 13.02 -9.07 -15.38
N ILE A 69 13.28 -10.07 -16.23
CA ILE A 69 14.49 -10.07 -17.08
C ILE A 69 14.45 -8.86 -18.02
N ARG A 70 13.33 -8.61 -18.70
CA ARG A 70 13.17 -7.42 -19.57
C ARG A 70 13.40 -6.12 -18.82
N PHE A 71 12.80 -5.97 -17.63
CA PHE A 71 12.93 -4.79 -16.80
C PHE A 71 14.38 -4.55 -16.37
N VAL A 72 15.05 -5.58 -15.83
CA VAL A 72 16.45 -5.46 -15.41
C VAL A 72 17.38 -5.23 -16.59
N SER A 73 17.19 -5.92 -17.71
CA SER A 73 17.97 -5.67 -18.93
C SER A 73 17.81 -4.25 -19.42
N ALA A 74 16.58 -3.69 -19.40
CA ALA A 74 16.36 -2.29 -19.78
C ALA A 74 16.97 -1.27 -18.80
N LEU A 75 17.22 -1.64 -17.54
CA LEU A 75 17.94 -0.81 -16.58
C LEU A 75 19.47 -0.86 -16.78
N LEU A 76 20.01 -2.04 -17.12
CA LEU A 76 21.45 -2.26 -17.26
C LEU A 76 21.97 -1.88 -18.65
N ASP A 77 21.16 -2.11 -19.68
CA ASP A 77 21.45 -1.79 -21.08
C ASP A 77 20.24 -1.06 -21.68
N ALA A 78 20.14 0.23 -21.33
CA ALA A 78 18.99 1.04 -21.70
C ALA A 78 18.96 1.31 -23.21
N PRO A 79 17.88 0.93 -23.92
CA PRO A 79 17.76 1.22 -25.34
C PRO A 79 17.62 2.72 -25.58
N ALA A 80 18.13 3.19 -26.72
CA ALA A 80 17.94 4.57 -27.15
C ALA A 80 16.43 4.88 -27.34
N PRO A 81 15.98 6.10 -26.99
CA PRO A 81 14.59 6.50 -27.20
C PRO A 81 14.26 6.46 -28.70
N ASN A 82 13.10 5.93 -29.06
CA ASN A 82 12.66 5.94 -30.45
C ASN A 82 12.32 7.36 -30.93
N GLU A 83 12.14 7.52 -32.25
CA GLU A 83 11.86 8.82 -32.86
C GLU A 83 10.61 9.49 -32.28
N ARG A 84 9.55 8.70 -32.01
CA ARG A 84 8.29 9.22 -31.46
C ARG A 84 8.47 9.77 -30.05
N LEU A 85 9.21 9.06 -29.18
CA LEU A 85 9.51 9.51 -27.82
C LEU A 85 10.41 10.75 -27.84
N SER A 86 11.38 10.80 -28.75
CA SER A 86 12.26 11.96 -28.93
C SER A 86 11.50 13.20 -29.37
N GLN A 87 10.59 13.06 -30.34
CA GLN A 87 9.71 14.15 -30.80
C GLN A 87 8.77 14.62 -29.68
N ALA A 88 8.15 13.69 -28.94
CA ALA A 88 7.29 14.04 -27.81
C ALA A 88 8.05 14.84 -26.73
N ALA A 89 9.30 14.44 -26.42
CA ALA A 89 10.15 15.16 -25.49
C ALA A 89 10.54 16.55 -25.99
N GLN A 90 10.73 16.75 -27.29
CA GLN A 90 10.98 18.07 -27.89
C GLN A 90 9.74 18.96 -27.81
N GLN A 91 8.57 18.42 -28.14
CA GLN A 91 7.29 19.15 -28.07
C GLN A 91 6.97 19.57 -26.63
N TYR A 92 7.18 18.69 -25.65
CA TYR A 92 6.97 19.00 -24.24
C TYR A 92 7.86 20.16 -23.77
N ARG A 93 9.14 20.14 -24.13
CA ARG A 93 10.09 21.22 -23.82
C ARG A 93 9.68 22.55 -24.45
N ALA A 94 9.27 22.53 -25.72
CA ALA A 94 8.76 23.71 -26.40
C ALA A 94 7.50 24.32 -25.74
N GLN A 95 6.64 23.48 -25.13
CA GLN A 95 5.41 23.93 -24.46
C GLN A 95 5.64 24.40 -23.02
N THR A 96 6.61 23.82 -22.30
CA THR A 96 6.80 24.06 -20.86
C THR A 96 7.98 24.97 -20.53
N GLY A 97 8.83 25.30 -21.51
CA GLY A 97 9.96 26.22 -21.32
C GLY A 97 11.13 25.65 -20.52
N VAL A 98 11.16 24.32 -20.31
CA VAL A 98 12.28 23.56 -19.73
C VAL A 98 13.14 22.98 -20.85
#